data_AF-A0A5C1MGW6-F1
#
_entry.id   AF-A0A5C1MGW6-F1
#
_cell.length_a   1.000
_cell.length_b   1.000
_cell.length_c   1.000
_cell.angle_alpha   90.00
_cell.angle_beta   90.00
_cell.angle_gamma   90.00
#
_symmetry.space_group_name_H-M   'P 1'
#
loop_
_entity.id
_entity.type
_entity.pdbx_description
1 polymer ?
#
loop_
_entity_poly.entity_id
_entity_poly.type
_entity_poly.pdbx_seq_one_letter_code
_entity_poly.pdbx_strand_id
1 'polypeptide(L)'
;MLKRQRSSIVKSLGKACILILVYALFYGASQVCAESNKPFTADRHKTYGVTCKDCHGDQDKKNFNYKQCLACHDSYQKVAERTKKREFNPHKSHYDDVECNACHHGHKVDENFCATCHSQH
;
A
#
# COMPACT_ATOMS: atom_id res chain seq x y z
N MET A 1 -46.81 -14.26 46.52
CA MET A 1 -45.52 -14.78 45.99
C MET A 1 -45.16 -14.25 44.59
N LEU A 2 -46.12 -13.90 43.72
CA LEU A 2 -45.88 -13.43 42.34
C LEU A 2 -45.11 -12.09 42.16
N LYS A 3 -45.24 -11.12 43.10
CA LYS A 3 -44.53 -9.81 43.01
C LYS A 3 -43.00 -9.91 43.22
N ARG A 4 -42.55 -10.83 44.07
CA ARG A 4 -41.13 -11.03 44.40
C ARG A 4 -40.37 -11.68 43.23
N GLN A 5 -41.05 -12.59 42.51
CA GLN A 5 -40.51 -13.26 41.33
C GLN A 5 -40.37 -12.29 40.13
N ARG A 6 -41.36 -11.40 39.92
CA ARG A 6 -41.30 -10.33 38.90
C ARG A 6 -40.15 -9.34 39.13
N SER A 7 -39.89 -8.93 40.38
CA SER A 7 -38.78 -8.02 40.71
C SER A 7 -37.40 -8.66 40.47
N SER A 8 -37.25 -9.96 40.74
CA SER A 8 -35.99 -10.69 40.50
C SER A 8 -35.69 -10.83 39.00
N ILE A 9 -36.73 -11.12 38.19
CA ILE A 9 -36.61 -11.26 36.73
C ILE A 9 -36.22 -9.93 36.07
N VAL A 10 -36.84 -8.80 36.47
CA VAL A 10 -36.51 -7.46 35.93
C VAL A 10 -35.07 -7.04 36.30
N LYS A 11 -34.59 -7.38 37.51
CA LYS A 11 -33.20 -7.14 37.93
C LYS A 11 -32.20 -8.01 37.18
N SER A 12 -32.56 -9.26 36.89
CA SER A 12 -31.70 -10.19 36.14
C SER A 12 -31.60 -9.80 34.66
N LEU A 13 -32.72 -9.39 34.03
CA LEU A 13 -32.72 -8.82 32.68
C LEU A 13 -31.89 -7.53 32.60
N GLY A 14 -31.99 -6.65 33.60
CA GLY A 14 -31.18 -5.42 33.65
C GLY A 14 -29.67 -5.70 33.70
N LYS A 15 -29.24 -6.68 34.50
CA LYS A 15 -27.82 -7.10 34.58
C LYS A 15 -27.35 -7.77 33.29
N ALA A 16 -28.18 -8.60 32.66
CA ALA A 16 -27.87 -9.23 31.37
C ALA A 16 -27.71 -8.18 30.25
N CYS A 17 -28.60 -7.18 30.17
CA CYS A 17 -28.47 -6.09 29.21
C CYS A 17 -27.21 -5.25 29.43
N ILE A 18 -26.83 -4.97 30.68
CA ILE A 18 -25.59 -4.24 31.00
C ILE A 18 -24.35 -5.05 30.59
N LEU A 19 -24.32 -6.36 30.84
CA LEU A 19 -23.20 -7.22 30.43
C LEU A 19 -23.08 -7.35 28.90
N ILE A 20 -24.21 -7.42 28.19
CA ILE A 20 -24.24 -7.45 26.72
C ILE A 20 -23.75 -6.12 26.12
N LEU A 21 -24.13 -4.99 26.71
CA LEU A 21 -23.69 -3.67 26.27
C LEU A 21 -22.19 -3.43 26.54
N VAL A 22 -21.66 -3.89 27.67
CA VAL A 22 -20.22 -3.80 27.99
C VAL A 22 -19.39 -4.70 27.08
N TYR A 23 -19.89 -5.90 26.73
CA TYR A 23 -19.24 -6.79 25.78
C TYR A 23 -19.23 -6.19 24.36
N ALA A 24 -20.34 -5.59 23.91
CA ALA A 24 -20.38 -4.91 22.62
C ALA A 24 -19.38 -3.73 22.52
N LEU A 25 -19.17 -2.99 23.61
CA LEU A 25 -18.18 -1.92 23.69
C LEU A 25 -16.72 -2.42 23.69
N PHE A 26 -16.45 -3.61 24.22
CA PHE A 26 -15.11 -4.22 24.19
C PHE A 26 -14.75 -4.82 22.82
N TYR A 27 -15.72 -5.34 22.06
CA TYR A 27 -15.46 -5.95 20.74
C TYR A 27 -15.45 -4.93 19.59
N GLY A 28 -16.11 -3.78 19.74
CA GLY A 28 -16.20 -2.75 18.70
C GLY A 28 -14.92 -1.95 18.44
N ALA A 29 -13.91 -2.01 19.30
CA ALA A 29 -12.71 -1.17 19.21
C ALA A 29 -11.59 -1.74 18.31
N SER A 30 -11.73 -2.96 17.76
CA SER A 30 -10.62 -3.67 17.10
C SER A 30 -10.62 -3.59 15.55
N GLN A 31 -11.48 -2.77 14.93
CA GLN A 31 -11.67 -2.78 13.47
C GLN A 31 -11.48 -1.40 12.82
N VAL A 32 -10.61 -0.54 13.37
CA VAL A 32 -10.02 0.54 12.54
C VAL A 32 -8.84 -0.07 11.80
N CYS A 33 -9.12 -0.67 10.66
CA CYS A 33 -8.09 -0.92 9.66
C CYS A 33 -7.61 0.46 9.21
N ALA A 34 -6.44 0.88 9.69
CA ALA A 34 -5.76 2.03 9.13
C ALA A 34 -5.61 1.79 7.61
N GLU A 35 -6.22 2.65 6.80
CA GLU A 35 -5.96 2.70 5.37
C GLU A 35 -4.50 3.12 5.20
N SER A 36 -3.62 2.13 5.07
CA SER A 36 -2.20 2.40 4.84
C SER A 36 -2.08 2.99 3.45
N ASN A 37 -2.03 4.32 3.36
CA ASN A 37 -1.51 5.00 2.18
C ASN A 37 -0.15 4.36 1.87
N LYS A 38 -0.10 3.53 0.82
CA LYS A 38 1.15 2.87 0.43
C LYS A 38 2.14 3.99 0.09
N PRO A 39 3.35 3.99 0.68
CA PRO A 39 4.32 5.03 0.41
C PRO A 39 4.63 5.09 -1.10
N PHE A 40 4.70 6.29 -1.66
CA PHE A 40 5.06 6.46 -3.07
C PHE A 40 6.51 6.02 -3.31
N THR A 41 6.90 5.88 -4.58
CA THR A 41 8.26 5.43 -4.91
C THR A 41 9.32 6.34 -4.31
N ALA A 42 9.13 7.66 -4.29
CA ALA A 42 10.07 8.59 -3.65
C ALA A 42 10.12 8.41 -2.12
N ASP A 43 8.99 8.13 -1.46
CA ASP A 43 8.97 7.87 -0.02
C ASP A 43 9.78 6.63 0.32
N ARG A 44 9.64 5.57 -0.48
CA ARG A 44 10.42 4.34 -0.34
C ARG A 44 11.91 4.59 -0.53
N HIS A 45 12.30 5.38 -1.53
CA HIS A 45 13.73 5.71 -1.74
C HIS A 45 14.29 6.55 -0.59
N LYS A 46 13.49 7.47 -0.04
CA LYS A 46 13.88 8.27 1.12
C LYS A 46 14.20 7.41 2.35
N THR A 47 13.51 6.28 2.56
CA THR A 47 13.84 5.37 3.68
C THR A 47 15.20 4.68 3.53
N TYR A 48 15.77 4.66 2.31
CA TYR A 48 17.12 4.17 2.04
C TYR A 48 18.18 5.29 1.99
N GLY A 49 17.84 6.51 2.42
CA GLY A 49 18.77 7.64 2.45
C GLY A 49 18.98 8.32 1.10
N VAL A 50 18.18 7.99 0.09
CA VAL A 50 18.21 8.68 -1.21
C VAL A 50 17.67 10.10 -1.04
N THR A 51 18.44 11.07 -1.49
CA THR A 51 18.13 12.50 -1.44
C THR A 51 17.33 12.94 -2.66
N CYS A 52 16.71 14.13 -2.57
CA CYS A 52 16.01 14.70 -3.73
C CYS A 52 16.96 14.89 -4.93
N LYS A 53 18.24 15.20 -4.67
CA LYS A 53 19.23 15.48 -5.72
C LYS A 53 19.63 14.22 -6.48
N ASP A 54 19.57 13.05 -5.86
CA ASP A 54 19.93 11.79 -6.53
C ASP A 54 19.00 11.50 -7.71
N CYS A 55 17.73 11.91 -7.61
CA CYS A 55 16.75 11.82 -8.70
C CYS A 55 16.62 13.12 -9.51
N HIS A 56 16.66 14.31 -8.91
CA HIS A 56 16.36 15.56 -9.64
C HIS A 56 17.59 16.33 -10.14
N GLY A 57 18.79 15.94 -9.71
CA GLY A 57 20.00 16.72 -9.92
C GLY A 57 19.92 18.11 -9.27
N ASP A 58 20.63 19.07 -9.84
CA ASP A 58 20.64 20.47 -9.39
C ASP A 58 19.53 21.34 -10.05
N GLN A 59 18.61 20.71 -10.78
CA GLN A 59 17.54 21.39 -11.52
C GLN A 59 16.28 21.61 -10.64
N ASP A 60 15.26 22.28 -11.18
CA ASP A 60 13.93 22.37 -10.56
C ASP A 60 13.39 20.95 -10.30
N LYS A 61 12.91 20.70 -9.07
CA LYS A 61 12.37 19.42 -8.59
C LYS A 61 11.12 18.96 -9.36
N LYS A 62 10.60 19.77 -10.27
CA LYS A 62 9.51 19.39 -11.18
C LYS A 62 9.94 18.34 -12.20
N ASN A 63 11.20 18.33 -12.62
CA ASN A 63 11.70 17.45 -13.67
C ASN A 63 12.82 16.56 -13.14
N PHE A 64 12.97 15.40 -13.77
CA PHE A 64 14.00 14.42 -13.45
C PHE A 64 14.26 13.54 -14.67
N ASN A 65 15.44 12.94 -14.79
CA ASN A 65 15.75 12.03 -15.89
C ASN A 65 15.61 10.58 -15.41
N TYR A 66 14.71 9.80 -16.03
CA TYR A 66 14.50 8.38 -15.64
C TYR A 66 15.78 7.55 -15.68
N LYS A 67 16.79 7.94 -16.46
CA LYS A 67 18.09 7.26 -16.51
C LYS A 67 18.82 7.27 -15.17
N GLN A 68 18.49 8.18 -14.25
CA GLN A 68 19.05 8.18 -12.88
C GLN A 68 18.67 6.93 -12.09
N CYS A 69 17.55 6.28 -12.42
CA CYS A 69 17.19 4.99 -11.81
C CYS A 69 18.31 3.95 -12.01
N LEU A 70 18.91 3.94 -13.19
CA LEU A 70 19.94 2.98 -13.58
C LEU A 70 21.29 3.21 -12.88
N ALA A 71 21.53 4.39 -12.29
CA ALA A 71 22.73 4.62 -11.49
C ALA A 71 22.82 3.69 -10.27
N CYS A 72 21.68 3.23 -9.74
CA CYS A 72 21.59 2.31 -8.60
C CYS A 72 20.94 0.97 -8.96
N HIS A 73 20.10 0.93 -9.99
CA HIS A 73 19.41 -0.29 -10.46
C HIS A 73 20.15 -1.01 -11.61
N ASP A 74 21.38 -0.59 -11.92
CA ASP A 74 22.25 -1.11 -12.97
C ASP A 74 21.73 -0.88 -14.40
N SER A 75 21.06 -1.87 -14.98
CA SER A 75 20.61 -1.87 -16.38
C SER A 75 19.27 -2.59 -16.50
N TYR A 76 18.54 -2.31 -17.58
CA TYR A 76 17.30 -3.02 -17.90
C TYR A 76 17.48 -4.54 -17.87
N GLN A 77 18.57 -5.06 -18.43
CA GLN A 77 18.90 -6.49 -18.41
C GLN A 77 19.08 -7.04 -16.99
N LYS A 78 19.79 -6.30 -16.11
CA LYS A 78 19.98 -6.69 -14.71
C LYS A 78 18.68 -6.66 -13.93
N VAL A 79 17.83 -5.66 -14.16
CA VAL A 79 16.51 -5.56 -13.52
C VAL A 79 15.60 -6.71 -13.99
N ALA A 80 15.58 -6.99 -15.30
CA ALA A 80 14.86 -8.11 -15.88
C ALA A 80 15.30 -9.46 -15.29
N GLU A 81 16.60 -9.67 -15.12
CA GLU A 81 17.15 -10.88 -14.52
C GLU A 81 16.72 -11.03 -13.05
N ARG A 82 16.70 -9.94 -12.28
CA ARG A 82 16.20 -9.95 -10.88
C ARG A 82 14.71 -10.31 -10.81
N THR A 83 13.92 -10.01 -11.84
CA THR A 83 12.47 -10.31 -11.91
C THR A 83 12.11 -11.53 -12.74
N LYS A 84 13.08 -12.34 -13.18
CA LYS A 84 12.86 -13.49 -14.07
C LYS A 84 11.92 -14.59 -13.56
N LYS A 85 11.68 -14.64 -12.25
CA LYS A 85 10.80 -15.64 -11.62
C LYS A 85 9.32 -15.26 -11.70
N ARG A 86 8.99 -14.05 -12.17
CA ARG A 86 7.61 -13.65 -12.41
C ARG A 86 7.09 -14.41 -13.64
N GLU A 87 5.83 -14.85 -13.56
CA GLU A 87 5.14 -15.52 -14.68
C GLU A 87 5.19 -14.64 -15.94
N PHE A 88 4.86 -13.35 -15.78
CA PHE A 88 5.11 -12.30 -16.76
C PHE A 88 6.11 -11.31 -16.18
N ASN A 89 7.25 -11.16 -16.86
CA ASN A 89 8.31 -10.27 -16.40
C ASN A 89 8.09 -8.85 -16.95
N PRO A 90 7.66 -7.87 -16.12
CA PRO A 90 7.36 -6.52 -16.59
C PRO A 90 8.59 -5.77 -17.12
N HIS A 91 9.79 -6.23 -16.77
CA HIS A 91 11.05 -5.64 -17.23
C HIS A 91 11.67 -6.38 -18.41
N LYS A 92 10.98 -7.40 -18.95
CA LYS A 92 11.35 -8.11 -20.18
C LYS A 92 10.11 -8.21 -21.07
N SER A 93 9.85 -7.14 -21.79
CA SER A 93 8.67 -7.00 -22.65
C SER A 93 9.04 -7.03 -24.14
N HIS A 94 8.04 -6.82 -25.00
CA HIS A 94 8.26 -6.60 -26.43
C HIS A 94 8.72 -5.16 -26.77
N TYR A 95 8.80 -4.27 -25.77
CA TYR A 95 9.51 -3.00 -25.85
C TYR A 95 10.92 -3.18 -25.29
N ASP A 96 11.90 -2.58 -25.97
CA ASP A 96 13.31 -2.67 -25.58
C ASP A 96 13.58 -1.94 -24.25
N ASP A 97 13.22 -0.65 -24.14
CA ASP A 97 13.51 0.17 -22.96
C ASP A 97 12.34 1.10 -22.61
N VAL A 98 11.32 0.58 -21.91
CA VAL A 98 10.25 1.42 -21.35
C VAL A 98 10.83 2.28 -20.21
N GLU A 99 10.56 3.59 -20.21
CA GLU A 99 11.07 4.47 -19.15
C GLU A 99 10.59 4.00 -17.77
N CYS A 100 11.48 3.99 -16.77
CA CYS A 100 11.18 3.43 -15.45
C CYS A 100 9.96 4.10 -14.79
N ASN A 101 9.78 5.40 -15.04
CA ASN A 101 8.70 6.24 -14.54
C ASN A 101 7.38 6.12 -15.30
N ALA A 102 7.30 5.30 -16.36
CA ALA A 102 6.03 4.93 -16.99
C ALA A 102 5.17 4.04 -16.08
N CYS A 103 5.80 3.32 -15.15
CA CYS A 103 5.11 2.52 -14.13
C CYS A 103 5.42 3.01 -12.70
N HIS A 104 6.70 3.33 -12.43
CA HIS A 104 7.16 3.68 -11.08
C HIS A 104 7.20 5.18 -10.87
N HIS A 105 6.18 5.72 -10.22
CA HIS A 105 6.03 7.16 -10.06
C HIS A 105 6.56 7.65 -8.72
N GLY A 106 7.43 8.66 -8.76
CA GLY A 106 8.06 9.22 -7.56
C GLY A 106 7.05 9.73 -6.52
N HIS A 107 6.13 10.60 -6.94
CA HIS A 107 5.27 11.36 -6.02
C HIS A 107 3.75 11.12 -6.25
N LYS A 108 3.39 9.99 -6.87
CA LYS A 108 2.01 9.53 -7.02
C LYS A 108 1.97 8.00 -7.00
N VAL A 109 0.78 7.42 -6.98
CA VAL A 109 0.58 5.96 -6.99
C VAL A 109 1.13 5.37 -8.29
N ASP A 110 1.93 4.29 -8.21
CA ASP A 110 2.46 3.51 -9.34
C ASP A 110 1.33 2.93 -10.22
N GLU A 111 1.59 2.83 -11.52
CA GLU A 111 0.66 2.25 -12.49
C GLU A 111 1.28 1.07 -13.26
N ASN A 112 0.45 0.20 -13.83
CA ASN A 112 0.90 -0.88 -14.70
C ASN A 112 0.70 -0.45 -16.15
N PHE A 113 1.77 0.05 -16.80
CA PHE A 113 1.74 0.42 -18.21
C PHE A 113 1.25 -0.71 -19.13
N CYS A 114 1.57 -1.97 -18.79
CA CYS A 114 1.15 -3.13 -19.58
C CYS A 114 -0.38 -3.29 -19.59
N ALA A 115 -1.06 -2.86 -18.51
CA ALA A 115 -2.51 -2.99 -18.36
C ALA A 115 -3.31 -2.10 -19.33
N THR A 116 -2.66 -1.16 -20.01
CA THR A 116 -3.28 -0.42 -21.13
C THR A 116 -3.70 -1.35 -22.27
N CYS A 117 -2.98 -2.47 -22.46
CA CYS A 117 -3.26 -3.46 -23.51
C CYS A 117 -3.57 -4.86 -22.94
N HIS A 118 -3.02 -5.21 -21.78
CA HIS A 118 -3.12 -6.54 -21.17
C HIS A 118 -3.98 -6.50 -19.91
N SER A 119 -5.29 -6.69 -20.06
CA SER A 119 -6.27 -6.50 -18.98
C SER A 119 -6.28 -7.61 -17.90
N GLN A 120 -5.43 -8.63 -18.00
CA GLN A 120 -5.52 -9.85 -17.16
C GLN A 120 -4.19 -10.26 -16.47
N HIS A 121 -3.19 -9.37 -16.41
CA HIS A 121 -1.87 -9.67 -15.83
C HIS A 121 -1.35 -8.56 -14.90
#